data_AF-J0PCG2-F1
#
_entry.id   AF-J0PCG2-F1
#
_cell.length_a   1.000
_cell.length_b   1.000
_cell.length_c   1.000
_cell.angle_alpha   90.00
_cell.angle_beta   90.00
_cell.angle_gamma   90.00
#
_symmetry.space_group_name_H-M   'P 1'
#
loop_
_entity.id
_entity.type
_entity.pdbx_description
1 polymer ?
#
loop_
_entity_poly.entity_id
_entity_poly.type
_entity_poly.pdbx_seq_one_letter_code
_entity_poly.pdbx_strand_id
1 'polypeptide(L)'
;MNYETIAESNESTVVAEFHSNNEKKSAYESEAELERAFIALLEKQGYEFKKIHNEKELKDNLKEQLEKLNDHSFTPKEWDALYSQFIANKNDDYKAKTRKIQEDPIFNLTLENGKTKNIKIIDKKNIHRNALQVIHQYSNRGGKYQNRYDVSILVNGLPLVHVELKKSGDQRSVQSNQAL
;
A
#
# COMPACT_ATOMS: atom_id res chain seq x y z
N MET A 1 6.72 9.28 -39.79
CA MET A 1 6.26 8.25 -38.85
C MET A 1 5.01 8.79 -38.22
N ASN A 2 3.83 8.29 -38.62
CA ASN A 2 2.57 8.64 -37.98
C ASN A 2 2.45 7.79 -36.72
N TYR A 3 2.38 8.42 -35.57
CA TYR A 3 2.02 7.75 -34.33
C TYR A 3 0.50 7.67 -34.29
N GLU A 4 -0.05 6.45 -34.33
CA GLU A 4 -1.47 6.24 -34.04
C GLU A 4 -1.67 6.36 -32.53
N THR A 5 -2.48 7.34 -32.11
CA THR A 5 -2.92 7.50 -30.72
C THR A 5 -3.82 6.34 -30.34
N ILE A 6 -3.30 5.38 -29.56
CA ILE A 6 -3.99 4.10 -29.29
C ILE A 6 -5.10 4.26 -28.23
N ALA A 7 -5.04 5.27 -27.37
CA ALA A 7 -6.15 5.78 -26.56
C ALA A 7 -5.67 6.99 -25.75
N GLU A 8 -6.39 8.09 -25.83
CA GLU A 8 -6.25 9.23 -24.92
C GLU A 8 -7.57 9.34 -24.15
N SER A 9 -7.54 8.97 -22.87
CA SER A 9 -8.62 9.25 -21.94
C SER A 9 -8.01 9.88 -20.69
N ASN A 10 -8.72 10.80 -20.06
CA ASN A 10 -8.28 11.48 -18.83
C ASN A 10 -8.11 10.51 -17.63
N GLU A 11 -8.46 9.24 -17.80
CA GLU A 11 -8.33 8.16 -16.81
C GLU A 11 -7.35 7.06 -17.25
N SER A 12 -6.61 7.25 -18.36
CA SER A 12 -5.60 6.28 -18.80
C SER A 12 -4.40 6.30 -17.86
N THR A 13 -4.10 5.15 -17.24
CA THR A 13 -2.87 4.96 -16.44
C THR A 13 -1.62 4.85 -17.31
N VAL A 14 -1.78 4.61 -18.63
CA VAL A 14 -0.68 4.59 -19.59
C VAL A 14 -0.59 5.97 -20.23
N VAL A 15 0.50 6.67 -19.94
CA VAL A 15 0.76 8.02 -20.45
C VAL A 15 1.21 7.93 -21.91
N ALA A 16 0.50 8.60 -22.82
CA ALA A 16 0.83 8.63 -24.25
C ALA A 16 2.13 9.41 -24.55
N GLU A 17 2.37 10.48 -23.79
CA GLU A 17 3.57 11.33 -23.91
C GLU A 17 4.13 11.66 -22.52
N PHE A 18 5.34 11.19 -22.22
CA PHE A 18 6.04 11.50 -20.98
C PHE A 18 7.07 12.60 -21.21
N HIS A 19 6.79 13.79 -20.67
CA HIS A 19 7.74 14.89 -20.65
C HIS A 19 8.66 14.73 -19.44
N SER A 20 9.87 14.23 -19.67
CA SER A 20 10.89 14.16 -18.62
C SER A 20 11.18 15.57 -18.12
N ASN A 21 10.90 15.84 -16.84
CA ASN A 21 11.38 17.05 -16.20
C ASN A 21 12.92 16.94 -16.13
N ASN A 22 13.60 17.70 -16.98
CA ASN A 22 15.05 17.70 -17.21
C ASN A 22 15.90 18.18 -16.02
N GLU A 23 15.37 18.13 -14.78
CA GLU A 23 16.20 18.28 -13.61
C GLU A 23 17.09 17.04 -13.48
N LYS A 24 18.30 17.13 -14.05
CA LYS A 24 19.43 16.29 -13.61
C LYS A 24 19.66 16.57 -12.13
N LYS A 25 18.87 15.94 -11.25
CA LYS A 25 19.22 15.85 -9.84
C LYS A 25 20.59 15.21 -9.79
N SER A 26 21.51 15.84 -9.07
CA SER A 26 22.78 15.21 -8.69
C SER A 26 22.46 13.81 -8.20
N ALA A 27 23.26 12.82 -8.61
CA ALA A 27 23.08 11.45 -8.14
C ALA A 27 22.94 11.48 -6.62
N TYR A 28 21.87 10.89 -6.08
CA TYR A 28 21.64 10.84 -4.64
C TYR A 28 22.91 10.27 -3.96
N GLU A 29 23.41 10.96 -2.95
CA GLU A 29 24.68 10.61 -2.34
C GLU A 29 24.52 9.39 -1.44
N SER A 30 23.33 9.20 -0.86
CA SER A 30 22.95 8.04 -0.04
C SER A 30 21.55 7.48 -0.33
N GLU A 31 21.31 6.21 0.02
CA GLU A 31 19.99 5.58 -0.05
C GLU A 31 18.96 6.27 0.88
N ALA A 32 19.42 6.83 2.00
CA ALA A 32 18.58 7.64 2.89
C ALA A 32 18.09 8.94 2.22
N GLU A 33 18.89 9.56 1.36
CA GLU A 33 18.46 10.72 0.57
C GLU A 33 17.47 10.33 -0.52
N LEU A 34 17.73 9.21 -1.19
CA LEU A 34 16.82 8.64 -2.19
C LEU A 34 15.46 8.34 -1.57
N GLU A 35 15.43 7.73 -0.38
CA GLU A 35 14.20 7.44 0.36
C GLU A 35 13.42 8.71 0.71
N ARG A 36 14.08 9.71 1.31
CA ARG A 36 13.44 10.99 1.64
C ARG A 36 12.86 11.67 0.40
N ALA A 37 13.59 11.67 -0.70
CA ALA A 37 13.14 12.28 -1.94
C ALA A 37 11.98 11.51 -2.59
N PHE A 38 11.97 10.19 -2.47
CA PHE A 38 10.89 9.34 -2.96
C PHE A 38 9.59 9.54 -2.16
N ILE A 39 9.68 9.58 -0.82
CA ILE A 39 8.54 9.89 0.05
C ILE A 39 7.99 11.29 -0.28
N ALA A 40 8.86 12.30 -0.39
CA ALA A 40 8.44 13.66 -0.74
C ALA A 40 7.78 13.76 -2.12
N LEU A 41 8.16 12.89 -3.06
CA LEU A 41 7.49 12.80 -4.37
C LEU A 41 6.08 12.22 -4.23
N LEU A 42 5.91 11.15 -3.45
CA LEU A 42 4.60 10.54 -3.19
C LEU A 42 3.67 11.50 -2.44
N GLU A 43 4.18 12.25 -1.46
CA GLU A 43 3.40 13.28 -0.77
C GLU A 43 2.86 14.35 -1.73
N LYS A 44 3.66 14.78 -2.71
CA LYS A 44 3.20 15.70 -3.77
C LYS A 44 2.13 15.10 -4.67
N GLN A 45 2.04 13.77 -4.75
CA GLN A 45 1.02 13.05 -5.50
C GLN A 45 -0.21 12.71 -4.63
N GLY A 46 -0.27 13.18 -3.39
CA GLY A 46 -1.42 13.02 -2.50
C GLY A 46 -1.37 11.82 -1.56
N TYR A 47 -0.21 11.14 -1.45
CA TYR A 47 -0.01 10.09 -0.44
C TYR A 47 0.25 10.73 0.93
N GLU A 48 -0.41 10.25 1.99
CA GLU A 48 -0.15 10.70 3.37
C GLU A 48 1.08 9.97 3.94
N PHE A 49 2.13 10.69 4.33
CA PHE A 49 3.21 10.07 5.08
C PHE A 49 2.80 9.73 6.53
N LYS A 50 3.01 8.48 6.95
CA LYS A 50 2.76 8.03 8.33
C LYS A 50 4.03 7.53 9.00
N LYS A 51 4.22 7.95 10.25
CA LYS A 51 5.26 7.41 11.14
C LYS A 51 4.68 6.23 11.90
N ILE A 52 4.89 5.02 11.39
CA ILE A 52 4.45 3.76 12.00
C ILE A 52 5.68 2.96 12.36
N HIS A 53 5.83 2.62 13.64
CA HIS A 53 7.04 2.01 14.19
C HIS A 53 6.85 0.58 14.70
N ASN A 54 5.60 0.13 14.85
CA ASN A 54 5.28 -1.20 15.36
C ASN A 54 3.99 -1.75 14.77
N GLU A 55 3.79 -3.06 14.93
CA GLU A 55 2.60 -3.76 14.42
C GLU A 55 1.30 -3.21 15.01
N LYS A 56 1.31 -2.74 16.25
CA LYS A 56 0.12 -2.18 16.90
C LYS A 56 -0.32 -0.89 16.19
N GLU A 57 0.61 0.02 15.92
CA GLU A 57 0.33 1.25 15.17
C GLU A 57 -0.16 0.96 13.74
N LEU A 58 0.38 -0.07 13.10
CA LEU A 58 -0.10 -0.49 11.78
C LEU A 58 -1.55 -1.00 11.83
N LYS A 59 -1.89 -1.82 12.85
CA LYS A 59 -3.26 -2.30 13.10
C LYS A 59 -4.22 -1.15 13.40
N ASP A 60 -3.79 -0.21 14.24
CA ASP A 60 -4.61 0.95 14.63
C ASP A 60 -4.88 1.84 13.42
N ASN A 61 -3.87 2.08 12.57
CA ASN A 61 -4.04 2.82 11.33
C ASN A 61 -4.96 2.09 10.35
N LEU A 62 -4.80 0.77 10.15
CA LEU A 62 -5.70 -0.03 9.33
C LEU A 62 -7.15 0.09 9.82
N LYS A 63 -7.38 0.01 11.14
CA LYS A 63 -8.70 0.21 11.73
C LYS A 63 -9.27 1.56 11.34
N GLU A 64 -8.55 2.64 11.62
CA GLU A 64 -8.98 4.01 11.34
C GLU A 64 -9.36 4.21 9.87
N GLN A 65 -8.54 3.70 8.93
CA GLN A 65 -8.83 3.84 7.50
C GLN A 65 -10.06 3.03 7.06
N LEU A 66 -10.26 1.83 7.61
CA LEU A 66 -11.44 1.03 7.31
C LEU A 66 -12.71 1.63 7.92
N GLU A 67 -12.63 2.25 9.10
CA GLU A 67 -13.76 2.97 9.70
C GLU A 67 -14.17 4.16 8.81
N LYS A 68 -13.20 4.94 8.33
CA LYS A 68 -13.43 6.06 7.39
C LYS A 68 -14.04 5.57 6.07
N LEU A 69 -13.50 4.51 5.49
CA LEU A 69 -13.99 3.98 4.21
C LEU A 69 -15.45 3.53 4.29
N ASN A 70 -15.84 2.94 5.42
CA ASN A 70 -17.13 2.28 5.60
C ASN A 70 -18.17 3.10 6.38
N ASP A 71 -17.80 4.30 6.84
CA ASP A 71 -18.61 5.12 7.74
C ASP A 71 -19.18 4.26 8.89
N HIS A 72 -18.26 3.58 9.58
CA HIS A 72 -18.59 2.61 10.63
C HIS A 72 -17.50 2.59 11.69
N SER A 73 -17.85 2.83 12.95
CA SER A 73 -16.91 2.63 14.07
C SER A 73 -16.99 1.19 14.56
N PHE A 74 -15.87 0.47 14.56
CA PHE A 74 -15.84 -0.92 15.01
C PHE A 74 -15.73 -1.00 16.53
N THR A 75 -16.58 -1.84 17.13
CA THR A 75 -16.35 -2.29 18.51
C THR A 75 -15.08 -3.14 18.58
N PRO A 76 -14.47 -3.33 19.77
CA PRO A 76 -13.30 -4.19 19.92
C PRO A 76 -13.53 -5.62 19.39
N LYS A 77 -14.73 -6.18 19.60
CA LYS A 77 -15.08 -7.53 19.11
C LYS A 77 -15.23 -7.57 17.59
N GLU A 78 -15.91 -6.58 17.01
CA GLU A 78 -16.07 -6.48 15.56
C GLU A 78 -14.72 -6.35 14.86
N TRP A 79 -13.84 -5.51 15.42
CA TRP A 79 -12.49 -5.32 14.92
C TRP A 79 -11.67 -6.60 14.99
N ASP A 80 -11.69 -7.31 16.12
CA ASP A 80 -10.97 -8.58 16.29
C ASP A 80 -11.48 -9.65 15.32
N ALA A 81 -12.80 -9.73 15.11
CA ALA A 81 -13.40 -10.64 14.14
C ALA A 81 -12.92 -10.34 12.71
N LEU A 82 -12.99 -9.08 12.26
CA LEU A 82 -12.51 -8.68 10.94
C LEU A 82 -11.02 -8.97 10.79
N TYR A 83 -10.21 -8.57 11.77
CA TYR A 83 -8.77 -8.70 11.72
C TYR A 83 -8.35 -10.18 11.66
N SER A 84 -8.89 -11.02 12.54
CA SER A 84 -8.53 -12.44 12.61
C SER A 84 -9.06 -13.27 11.44
N GLN A 85 -10.23 -12.95 10.88
CA GLN A 85 -10.86 -13.75 9.83
C GLN A 85 -10.49 -13.29 8.41
N PHE A 86 -10.26 -12.00 8.20
CA PHE A 86 -9.95 -11.46 6.88
C PHE A 86 -8.45 -11.16 6.71
N ILE A 87 -7.85 -10.42 7.65
CA ILE A 87 -6.50 -9.87 7.49
C ILE A 87 -5.43 -10.89 7.89
N ALA A 88 -5.48 -11.34 9.15
CA ALA A 88 -4.50 -12.20 9.80
C ALA A 88 -5.02 -13.63 10.03
N ASN A 89 -5.89 -14.12 9.14
CA ASN A 89 -6.32 -15.51 9.19
C ASN A 89 -5.11 -16.44 9.06
N LYS A 90 -4.88 -17.26 10.09
CA LYS A 90 -3.76 -18.21 10.20
C LYS A 90 -3.91 -19.41 9.27
N ASN A 91 -5.15 -19.68 8.84
CA ASN A 91 -5.44 -20.78 7.92
C ASN A 91 -5.32 -20.37 6.45
N ASP A 92 -5.17 -19.08 6.16
CA ASP A 92 -4.99 -18.60 4.79
C ASP A 92 -3.52 -18.64 4.42
N ASP A 93 -3.21 -19.35 3.33
CA ASP A 93 -1.93 -19.19 2.65
C ASP A 93 -1.86 -17.85 1.90
N TYR A 94 -0.70 -17.56 1.32
CA TYR A 94 -0.49 -16.35 0.51
C TYR A 94 -1.48 -16.26 -0.67
N LYS A 95 -1.87 -17.40 -1.28
CA LYS A 95 -2.79 -17.43 -2.43
C LYS A 95 -4.18 -17.00 -2.01
N ALA A 96 -4.66 -17.52 -0.87
CA ALA A 96 -5.94 -17.16 -0.31
C ALA A 96 -6.01 -15.67 0.05
N LYS A 97 -4.93 -15.11 0.61
CA LYS A 97 -4.83 -13.67 0.89
C LYS A 97 -4.87 -12.83 -0.39
N THR A 98 -4.07 -13.21 -1.38
CA THR A 98 -4.08 -12.55 -2.70
C THR A 98 -5.46 -12.62 -3.34
N ARG A 99 -6.11 -13.78 -3.29
CA ARG A 99 -7.45 -13.98 -3.84
C ARG A 99 -8.50 -13.08 -3.17
N LYS A 100 -8.48 -12.96 -1.84
CA LYS A 100 -9.38 -12.06 -1.10
C LYS A 100 -9.23 -10.60 -1.55
N ILE A 101 -8.00 -10.13 -1.72
CA ILE A 101 -7.75 -8.76 -2.18
C ILE A 101 -8.12 -8.59 -3.67
N GLN A 102 -7.85 -9.58 -4.52
CA GLN A 102 -8.02 -9.51 -5.97
C GLN A 102 -9.45 -9.78 -6.46
N GLU A 103 -10.21 -10.65 -5.81
CA GLU A 103 -11.56 -11.02 -6.23
C GLU A 103 -12.62 -10.25 -5.43
N ASP A 104 -12.64 -10.39 -4.11
CA ASP A 104 -13.72 -9.86 -3.27
C ASP A 104 -13.19 -9.21 -1.98
N PRO A 105 -12.76 -7.93 -2.05
CA PRO A 105 -12.24 -7.20 -0.90
C PRO A 105 -13.39 -6.70 0.00
N ILE A 106 -14.38 -7.56 0.28
CA ILE A 106 -15.54 -7.29 1.14
C ILE A 106 -15.58 -8.36 2.24
N PHE A 107 -15.77 -7.93 3.48
CA PHE A 107 -15.96 -8.78 4.64
C PHE A 107 -17.39 -8.63 5.18
N ASN A 108 -18.12 -9.74 5.27
CA ASN A 108 -19.47 -9.75 5.84
C ASN A 108 -19.38 -9.82 7.36
N LEU A 109 -19.49 -8.68 8.02
CA LEU A 109 -19.42 -8.56 9.48
C LEU A 109 -20.81 -8.75 10.09
N THR A 110 -20.94 -9.70 11.02
CA THR A 110 -22.13 -9.80 11.87
C THR A 110 -21.98 -8.85 13.05
N LEU A 111 -22.81 -7.82 13.10
CA LEU A 111 -22.86 -6.84 14.18
C LEU A 111 -23.44 -7.46 15.45
N GLU A 112 -23.21 -6.83 16.60
CA GLU A 112 -23.73 -7.31 17.89
C GLU A 112 -25.28 -7.34 17.95
N ASN A 113 -25.95 -6.54 17.12
CA ASN A 113 -27.42 -6.56 16.98
C ASN A 113 -27.94 -7.70 16.07
N GLY A 114 -27.06 -8.61 15.62
CA GLY A 114 -27.38 -9.74 14.76
C GLY A 114 -27.52 -9.41 13.27
N LYS A 115 -27.45 -8.13 12.87
CA LYS A 115 -27.48 -7.75 11.45
C LYS A 115 -26.11 -7.94 10.81
N THR A 116 -26.10 -8.29 9.52
CA THR A 116 -24.87 -8.34 8.72
C THR A 116 -24.63 -6.99 8.04
N LYS A 117 -23.39 -6.49 8.11
CA LYS A 117 -22.90 -5.31 7.39
C LYS A 117 -21.73 -5.72 6.49
N ASN A 118 -21.77 -5.28 5.25
CA ASN A 118 -20.68 -5.52 4.29
C ASN A 118 -19.60 -4.46 4.48
N ILE A 119 -18.43 -4.87 4.93
CA ILE A 119 -17.27 -4.02 5.18
C ILE A 119 -16.34 -4.10 3.98
N LYS A 120 -16.17 -3.00 3.27
CA LYS A 120 -15.19 -2.87 2.20
C LYS A 120 -13.79 -2.75 2.80
N ILE A 121 -12.86 -3.52 2.25
CA ILE A 121 -11.43 -3.43 2.55
C ILE A 121 -10.75 -2.52 1.53
N ILE A 122 -11.16 -2.62 0.26
CA ILE A 122 -10.76 -1.74 -0.84
C ILE A 122 -11.99 -1.45 -1.70
N ASP A 123 -12.26 -0.19 -1.99
CA ASP A 123 -13.32 0.20 -2.93
C ASP A 123 -12.79 0.23 -4.35
N LYS A 124 -12.97 -0.88 -5.08
CA LYS A 124 -12.58 -1.00 -6.49
C LYS A 124 -13.51 -0.26 -7.45
N LYS A 125 -14.74 0.05 -7.01
CA LYS A 125 -15.73 0.75 -7.85
C LYS A 125 -15.48 2.25 -7.86
N ASN A 126 -15.03 2.80 -6.74
CA ASN A 126 -14.64 4.20 -6.62
C ASN A 126 -13.28 4.28 -5.94
N ILE A 127 -12.22 4.25 -6.75
CA ILE A 127 -10.84 4.18 -6.28
C ILE A 127 -10.42 5.38 -5.44
N HIS A 128 -11.01 6.55 -5.65
CA HIS A 128 -10.72 7.80 -4.94
C HIS A 128 -11.20 7.79 -3.49
N ARG A 129 -12.04 6.83 -3.10
CA ARG A 129 -12.44 6.64 -1.70
C ARG A 129 -11.38 5.92 -0.88
N ASN A 130 -10.40 5.28 -1.53
CA ASN A 130 -9.32 4.61 -0.81
C ASN A 130 -8.28 5.63 -0.36
N ALA A 131 -7.83 5.51 0.88
CA ALA A 131 -6.74 6.30 1.40
C ALA A 131 -5.40 5.70 0.97
N LEU A 132 -4.51 6.54 0.44
CA LEU A 132 -3.15 6.16 0.06
C LEU A 132 -2.17 6.75 1.06
N GLN A 133 -1.32 5.91 1.63
CA GLN A 133 -0.35 6.32 2.64
C GLN A 133 1.02 5.74 2.32
N VAL A 134 2.07 6.39 2.80
CA VAL A 134 3.46 5.95 2.63
C VAL A 134 4.14 5.89 3.99
N ILE A 135 4.88 4.81 4.24
CA ILE A 135 5.66 4.61 5.46
C ILE A 135 7.08 4.17 5.12
N HIS A 136 8.02 4.48 6.01
CA HIS A 136 9.27 3.72 6.08
C HIS A 136 8.94 2.24 6.34
N GLN A 137 9.70 1.30 5.77
CA GLN A 137 9.48 -0.12 6.05
C GLN A 137 9.50 -0.38 7.56
N TYR A 138 8.39 -0.89 8.08
CA TYR A 138 8.34 -1.32 9.47
C TYR A 138 9.18 -2.60 9.60
N SER A 139 10.28 -2.55 10.35
CA SER A 139 11.06 -3.76 10.63
C SER A 139 10.57 -4.42 11.91
N ASN A 140 10.24 -5.70 11.86
CA ASN A 140 10.15 -6.51 13.07
C ASN A 140 11.55 -6.57 13.68
N ARG A 141 11.73 -5.86 14.80
CA ARG A 141 12.99 -5.80 15.57
C ARG A 141 13.53 -7.24 15.75
N GLY A 142 14.58 -7.58 15.00
CA GLY A 142 15.19 -8.92 15.03
C GLY A 142 16.19 -9.22 13.91
N GLY A 143 16.24 -8.43 12.84
CA GLY A 143 17.18 -8.64 11.72
C GLY A 143 18.49 -7.85 11.88
N LYS A 144 19.61 -8.58 11.85
CA LYS A 144 21.01 -8.12 11.93
C LYS A 144 21.51 -7.28 10.74
N TYR A 145 20.65 -6.51 10.08
CA TYR A 145 21.04 -5.65 8.96
C TYR A 145 20.54 -4.23 9.21
N GLN A 146 21.44 -3.40 9.73
CA GLN A 146 21.31 -1.95 9.72
C GLN A 146 21.26 -1.52 8.24
N ASN A 147 20.21 -0.79 7.87
CA ASN A 147 20.03 -0.07 6.61
C ASN A 147 19.44 -0.87 5.43
N ARG A 148 18.14 -1.25 5.56
CA ARG A 148 17.26 -1.36 4.38
C ARG A 148 16.44 -0.09 4.28
N TYR A 149 16.60 0.64 3.18
CA TYR A 149 15.86 1.86 2.89
C TYR A 149 14.67 1.53 1.99
N ASP A 150 13.80 0.67 2.48
CA ASP A 150 12.62 0.27 1.75
C ASP A 150 11.42 1.15 2.15
N VAL A 151 10.57 1.45 1.17
CA VAL A 151 9.34 2.22 1.38
C VAL A 151 8.14 1.30 1.16
N SER A 152 7.17 1.34 2.07
CA SER A 152 5.91 0.61 1.91
C SER A 152 4.77 1.58 1.64
N ILE A 153 3.98 1.29 0.62
CA ILE A 153 2.76 2.03 0.29
C ILE A 153 1.58 1.25 0.86
N LEU A 154 0.74 1.97 1.60
CA LEU A 154 -0.46 1.43 2.20
C LEU A 154 -1.70 1.88 1.42
N VAL A 155 -2.63 0.95 1.20
CA VAL A 155 -3.97 1.24 0.68
C VAL A 155 -4.97 0.93 1.80
N ASN A 156 -5.68 1.95 2.28
CA ASN A 156 -6.53 1.86 3.48
C ASN A 156 -5.79 1.26 4.68
N GLY A 157 -4.49 1.53 4.83
CA GLY A 157 -3.65 0.98 5.89
C GLY A 157 -3.11 -0.44 5.65
N LEU A 158 -3.47 -1.11 4.55
CA LEU A 158 -2.87 -2.39 4.16
C LEU A 158 -1.56 -2.18 3.38
N PRO A 159 -0.43 -2.81 3.79
CA PRO A 159 0.81 -2.75 3.02
C PRO A 159 0.70 -3.62 1.76
N LEU A 160 0.42 -2.98 0.61
CA LEU A 160 0.19 -3.70 -0.66
C LEU A 160 1.35 -3.56 -1.65
N VAL A 161 2.17 -2.51 -1.53
CA VAL A 161 3.33 -2.31 -2.41
C VAL A 161 4.57 -2.07 -1.56
N HIS A 162 5.61 -2.83 -1.87
CA HIS A 162 6.94 -2.71 -1.27
C HIS A 162 7.91 -2.21 -2.32
N VAL A 163 8.60 -1.11 -2.04
CA VAL A 163 9.57 -0.48 -2.92
C VAL A 163 10.95 -0.60 -2.29
N GLU A 164 11.81 -1.40 -2.90
CA GLU A 164 13.21 -1.50 -2.52
C GLU A 164 14.01 -0.40 -3.24
N LEU A 165 14.73 0.42 -2.49
CA LEU A 165 15.57 1.49 -3.04
C LEU A 165 17.03 1.04 -3.08
N LYS A 166 17.69 1.30 -4.20
CA LYS A 166 19.13 1.05 -4.41
C LYS A 166 19.79 2.26 -5.01
N LYS A 167 21.04 2.52 -4.63
CA LYS A 167 21.86 3.56 -5.25
C LYS A 167 22.22 3.20 -6.71
N SER A 168 22.20 4.19 -7.59
CA SER A 168 22.68 4.02 -8.97
C SER A 168 24.19 3.76 -8.99
N GLY A 169 24.59 2.56 -9.42
CA GLY A 169 25.97 2.05 -9.41
C GLY A 169 26.05 0.58 -9.01
N ASP A 170 25.03 0.06 -8.32
CA ASP A 170 24.96 -1.33 -7.88
C ASP A 170 24.09 -2.16 -8.85
N GLN A 171 24.57 -2.36 -10.09
CA GLN A 171 23.93 -3.27 -11.04
C GLN A 171 24.28 -4.73 -10.68
N ARG A 172 23.49 -5.37 -9.79
CA ARG A 172 23.40 -6.84 -9.75
C ARG A 172 21.95 -7.32 -9.53
N SER A 173 21.50 -8.06 -10.55
CA SER A 173 20.31 -8.92 -10.64
C SER A 173 18.94 -8.29 -10.36
N VAL A 174 18.28 -7.88 -11.44
CA VAL A 174 16.83 -8.09 -11.57
C VAL A 174 16.59 -9.60 -11.49
N GLN A 175 16.23 -10.10 -10.31
CA GLN A 175 15.47 -11.34 -10.19
C GLN A 175 14.07 -10.96 -9.77
N SER A 176 13.16 -11.05 -10.73
CA SER A 176 11.72 -11.04 -10.52
C SER A 176 11.36 -12.21 -9.59
N ASN A 177 11.29 -11.96 -8.28
CA ASN A 177 10.63 -12.88 -7.38
C ASN A 177 9.12 -12.66 -7.54
N GLN A 178 8.49 -13.60 -8.24
CA GLN A 178 7.05 -13.83 -8.12
C GLN A 178 6.73 -13.95 -6.63
N ALA A 179 6.02 -12.96 -6.10
CA ALA A 179 5.28 -13.13 -4.86
C ALA A 179 4.15 -14.11 -5.19
N LEU A 180 4.42 -15.38 -4.88
CA LEU A 180 3.40 -16.32 -4.48
C LEU A 180 2.91 -15.80 -3.12
#